data_AF-A0A7S4KGI5-F1
#
_entry.id   AF-A0A7S4KGI5-F1
#
_cell.length_a   1.000
_cell.length_b   1.000
_cell.length_c   1.000
_cell.angle_alpha   90.00
_cell.angle_beta   90.00
_cell.angle_gamma   90.00
#
_symmetry.space_group_name_H-M   'P 1'
#
loop_
_entity.id
_entity.type
_entity.pdbx_description
1 polymer ?
#
loop_
_entity_poly.entity_id
_entity_poly.type
_entity_poly.pdbx_seq_one_letter_code
_entity_poly.pdbx_strand_id
1 'polypeptide(L)'
;DVPCSCNAALYWVSMPGLTAEGVPARSSLDNYYCDANYVGGVACYELDTFEANQNVMQVTAHQCEGEPNGYNPSCDRAGVSRSTQKLDIAGVLSRPMCASDECVVDTRRPFRVSQRFVVDASGTLVAIENEVRQVNASFAFSSADPGIGNMTEYLRGMSGAMRDGMVLAFQVWGGRWALTSWLDAWTRDPLLCSPGESCPESSRVVYSDIAIDSLSG
;
A
#
# COMPACT_ATOMS: atom_id res chain seq x y z
N ASP A 1 7.54 9.38 13.19
CA ASP A 1 8.16 10.37 12.29
C ASP A 1 8.65 9.65 11.06
N VAL A 2 7.87 9.77 9.98
CA VAL A 2 8.15 9.18 8.68
C VAL A 2 8.09 10.34 7.70
N PRO A 3 9.19 11.10 7.52
CA PRO A 3 9.22 12.30 6.69
C PRO A 3 9.20 11.93 5.20
N CYS A 4 9.31 12.95 4.35
CA CYS A 4 9.53 12.75 2.92
C CYS A 4 10.73 11.85 2.65
N SER A 5 10.65 11.18 1.52
CA SER A 5 11.54 10.12 1.06
C SER A 5 11.57 8.83 1.89
N CYS A 6 10.73 8.71 2.91
CA CYS A 6 10.46 7.46 3.60
C CYS A 6 9.16 6.81 3.11
N ASN A 7 9.08 5.49 3.29
CA ASN A 7 7.88 4.68 3.12
C ASN A 7 7.69 3.83 4.39
N ALA A 8 6.63 4.12 5.14
CA ALA A 8 6.08 3.23 6.14
C ALA A 8 5.02 2.35 5.47
N ALA A 9 5.34 1.06 5.32
CA ALA A 9 4.53 0.11 4.60
C ALA A 9 3.84 -0.90 5.53
N LEU A 10 2.55 -1.13 5.31
CA LEU A 10 1.76 -2.25 5.83
C LEU A 10 1.05 -2.89 4.64
N TYR A 11 1.38 -4.15 4.40
CA TYR A 11 1.08 -4.82 3.15
C TYR A 11 0.89 -6.32 3.35
N TRP A 12 0.34 -6.98 2.35
CA TRP A 12 0.03 -8.39 2.35
C TRP A 12 0.76 -9.08 1.21
N VAL A 13 1.41 -10.21 1.50
CA VAL A 13 2.13 -11.00 0.50
C VAL A 13 1.69 -12.47 0.54
N SER A 14 1.59 -13.11 -0.63
CA SER A 14 1.31 -14.56 -0.74
C SER A 14 2.54 -15.40 -0.37
N MET A 15 2.99 -15.27 0.88
CA MET A 15 4.09 -16.05 1.44
C MET A 15 3.61 -17.44 1.92
N PRO A 16 4.45 -18.48 1.80
CA PRO A 16 5.75 -18.47 1.13
C PRO A 16 5.59 -18.44 -0.40
N GLY A 17 6.50 -17.76 -1.10
CA GLY A 17 6.61 -17.95 -2.55
C GLY A 17 7.00 -19.39 -2.88
N LEU A 18 6.60 -19.91 -4.03
CA LEU A 18 6.84 -21.30 -4.44
C LEU A 18 7.84 -21.38 -5.60
N THR A 19 8.50 -22.53 -5.76
CA THR A 19 9.24 -22.89 -6.98
C THR A 19 8.28 -23.45 -8.04
N ALA A 20 8.76 -23.65 -9.27
CA ALA A 20 7.98 -24.25 -10.35
C ALA A 20 7.43 -25.66 -10.01
N GLU A 21 8.06 -26.37 -9.08
CA GLU A 21 7.64 -27.67 -8.57
C GLU A 21 6.60 -27.59 -7.44
N GLY A 22 6.20 -26.38 -7.05
CA GLY A 22 5.19 -26.15 -6.01
C GLY A 22 5.71 -26.31 -4.57
N VAL A 23 7.02 -26.22 -4.35
CA VAL A 23 7.61 -26.26 -2.99
C VAL A 23 8.03 -24.85 -2.55
N PRO A 24 8.03 -24.54 -1.23
CA PRO A 24 8.45 -23.22 -0.74
C PRO A 24 9.85 -22.81 -1.21
N ALA A 25 9.95 -21.66 -1.86
CA ALA A 25 11.18 -21.08 -2.36
C ALA A 25 11.87 -20.25 -1.29
N ARG A 26 13.17 -20.49 -1.08
CA ARG A 26 13.99 -19.71 -0.15
C ARG A 26 14.57 -18.49 -0.87
N SER A 27 14.39 -17.32 -0.28
CA SER A 27 14.95 -16.08 -0.79
C SER A 27 16.46 -16.01 -0.53
N SER A 28 17.16 -15.11 -1.23
CA SER A 28 18.57 -14.80 -0.97
C SER A 28 18.82 -14.12 0.38
N LEU A 29 17.76 -13.77 1.11
CA LEU A 29 17.80 -13.24 2.48
C LEU A 29 17.69 -14.35 3.54
N ASP A 30 17.85 -15.61 3.14
CA ASP A 30 17.82 -16.78 4.03
C ASP A 30 16.44 -17.01 4.71
N ASN A 31 15.37 -16.54 4.09
CA ASN A 31 13.99 -16.67 4.59
C ASN A 31 13.03 -17.07 3.45
N TYR A 32 11.72 -17.13 3.72
CA TYR A 32 10.69 -17.46 2.72
C TYR A 32 9.89 -16.23 2.26
N TYR A 33 10.48 -15.04 2.45
CA TYR A 33 9.88 -13.79 2.02
C TYR A 33 9.82 -13.73 0.49
N CYS A 34 8.73 -13.15 0.00
CA CYS A 34 8.50 -12.85 -1.41
C CYS A 34 7.67 -11.56 -1.48
N ASP A 35 7.82 -10.83 -2.58
CA ASP A 35 6.99 -9.68 -2.93
C ASP A 35 6.97 -9.50 -4.45
N ALA A 36 6.18 -8.55 -4.96
CA ALA A 36 6.10 -8.33 -6.40
C ALA A 36 7.39 -7.70 -6.96
N ASN A 37 8.21 -7.09 -6.10
CA ASN A 37 9.49 -6.46 -6.46
C ASN A 37 10.67 -7.45 -6.58
N TYR A 38 10.46 -8.73 -6.31
CA TYR A 38 11.52 -9.76 -6.32
C TYR A 38 12.61 -9.49 -5.28
N VAL A 39 12.28 -8.87 -4.14
CA VAL A 39 13.26 -8.71 -3.07
C VAL A 39 13.64 -10.09 -2.55
N GLY A 40 14.94 -10.39 -2.59
CA GLY A 40 15.41 -11.73 -2.27
C GLY A 40 15.23 -12.77 -3.39
N GLY A 41 14.77 -12.37 -4.58
CA GLY A 41 14.68 -13.21 -5.78
C GLY A 41 13.48 -14.15 -5.86
N VAL A 42 12.51 -14.01 -4.95
CA VAL A 42 11.26 -14.80 -4.95
C VAL A 42 10.10 -13.84 -5.10
N ALA A 43 9.17 -14.18 -6.00
CA ALA A 43 8.00 -13.36 -6.28
C ALA A 43 6.69 -13.99 -5.83
N CYS A 44 5.77 -13.13 -5.45
CA CYS A 44 4.41 -13.50 -5.13
C CYS A 44 3.48 -12.28 -5.18
N TYR A 45 2.17 -12.53 -5.19
CA TYR A 45 1.17 -11.46 -5.17
C TYR A 45 1.36 -10.59 -3.93
N GLU A 46 1.20 -9.28 -4.13
CA GLU A 46 1.44 -8.26 -3.11
C GLU A 46 0.32 -7.21 -3.14
N LEU A 47 -0.29 -6.97 -1.99
CA LEU A 47 -1.27 -5.90 -1.78
C LEU A 47 -0.75 -4.92 -0.74
N ASP A 48 -0.29 -3.77 -1.20
CA ASP A 48 0.11 -2.69 -0.33
C ASP A 48 -1.10 -1.91 0.13
N THR A 49 -1.56 -2.23 1.33
CA THR A 49 -2.73 -1.57 1.93
C THR A 49 -2.40 -0.21 2.52
N PHE A 50 -1.14 0.05 2.84
CA PHE A 50 -0.71 1.34 3.36
C PHE A 50 0.76 1.54 3.02
N GLU A 51 1.05 2.30 1.97
CA GLU A 51 2.38 2.87 1.72
C GLU A 51 2.30 4.36 1.98
N ALA A 52 3.06 4.86 2.95
CA ALA A 52 2.83 6.21 3.43
C ALA A 52 4.05 6.90 4.01
N ASN A 53 3.96 8.22 4.04
CA ASN A 53 4.72 9.06 4.94
C ASN A 53 3.79 10.13 5.51
N GLN A 54 4.35 11.16 6.15
CA GLN A 54 3.56 12.22 6.76
C GLN A 54 2.66 12.99 5.77
N ASN A 55 2.93 12.93 4.46
CA ASN A 55 2.27 13.75 3.44
C ASN A 55 1.48 12.94 2.41
N VAL A 56 1.50 11.61 2.47
CA VAL A 56 0.80 10.74 1.52
C VAL A 56 0.48 9.40 2.14
N MET A 57 -0.65 8.83 1.71
CA MET A 57 -1.00 7.44 1.86
C MET A 57 -1.39 6.91 0.48
N GLN A 58 -0.93 5.71 0.16
CA GLN A 58 -1.23 5.01 -1.07
C GLN A 58 -1.65 3.57 -0.77
N VAL A 59 -2.59 3.07 -1.58
CA VAL A 59 -2.89 1.65 -1.72
C VAL A 59 -2.40 1.21 -3.10
N THR A 60 -1.65 0.12 -3.17
CA THR A 60 -1.11 -0.41 -4.43
C THR A 60 -1.42 -1.89 -4.55
N ALA A 61 -1.92 -2.29 -5.71
CA ALA A 61 -2.19 -3.68 -6.05
C ALA A 61 -1.12 -4.16 -7.03
N HIS A 62 -0.44 -5.26 -6.70
CA HIS A 62 0.53 -5.91 -7.57
C HIS A 62 0.05 -7.31 -7.93
N GLN A 63 -0.23 -7.51 -9.22
CA GLN A 63 -0.55 -8.83 -9.76
C GLN A 63 0.71 -9.57 -10.20
N CYS A 64 0.64 -10.90 -10.16
CA CYS A 64 1.66 -11.76 -10.73
C CYS A 64 1.15 -12.56 -11.92
N GLU A 65 2.08 -13.02 -12.74
CA GLU A 65 1.84 -14.11 -13.66
C GLU A 65 1.76 -15.41 -12.86
N GLY A 66 0.77 -16.24 -13.14
CA GLY A 66 0.59 -17.52 -12.45
C GLY A 66 -0.65 -17.54 -11.56
N GLU A 67 -0.78 -18.64 -10.81
CA GLU A 67 -1.89 -18.80 -9.88
C GLU A 67 -1.56 -18.10 -8.55
N PRO A 68 -2.55 -17.51 -7.85
CA PRO A 68 -2.33 -16.75 -6.62
C PRO A 68 -1.61 -17.46 -5.44
N ASN A 69 -1.54 -18.79 -5.50
CA ASN A 69 -0.81 -19.67 -4.59
C ASN A 69 0.13 -20.64 -5.31
N GLY A 70 0.48 -20.30 -6.55
CA GLY A 70 1.37 -21.07 -7.39
C GLY A 70 2.77 -20.46 -7.46
N TYR A 71 3.56 -21.06 -8.34
CA TYR A 71 4.79 -20.44 -8.81
C TYR A 71 4.48 -19.17 -9.62
N ASN A 72 5.09 -18.06 -9.24
CA ASN A 72 4.95 -16.78 -9.92
C ASN A 72 6.29 -16.40 -10.60
N PRO A 73 6.45 -16.60 -11.92
CA PRO A 73 7.70 -16.30 -12.62
C PRO A 73 7.93 -14.80 -12.85
N SER A 74 6.86 -14.01 -12.92
CA SER A 74 6.88 -12.54 -13.09
C SER A 74 5.80 -11.88 -12.22
N CYS A 75 6.00 -10.63 -11.82
CA CYS A 75 4.96 -9.78 -11.22
C CYS A 75 5.05 -8.36 -11.77
N ASP A 76 3.92 -7.65 -11.74
CA ASP A 76 3.89 -6.22 -11.99
C ASP A 76 4.50 -5.47 -10.81
N ARG A 77 5.76 -5.06 -10.99
CA ARG A 77 6.53 -4.31 -9.99
C ARG A 77 6.02 -2.89 -9.78
N ALA A 78 5.44 -2.28 -10.81
CA ALA A 78 4.92 -0.92 -10.69
C ALA A 78 3.59 -0.92 -9.94
N GLY A 79 2.78 -1.94 -10.20
CA GLY A 79 1.45 -2.07 -9.64
C GLY A 79 0.50 -0.99 -10.15
N VAL A 80 -0.73 -1.05 -9.66
CA VAL A 80 -1.72 0.00 -9.85
C VAL A 80 -2.04 0.62 -8.51
N SER A 81 -1.88 1.94 -8.43
CA SER A 81 -1.93 2.65 -7.16
C SER A 81 -2.98 3.74 -7.08
N ARG A 82 -3.56 3.90 -5.88
CA ARG A 82 -4.45 5.00 -5.51
C ARG A 82 -3.85 5.75 -4.32
N SER A 83 -3.45 7.00 -4.52
CA SER A 83 -2.86 7.83 -3.47
C SER A 83 -3.69 9.06 -3.12
N THR A 84 -3.61 9.49 -1.86
CA THR A 84 -4.27 10.70 -1.36
C THR A 84 -3.78 11.96 -2.07
N GLN A 85 -2.52 11.98 -2.48
CA GLN A 85 -1.91 13.06 -3.26
C GLN A 85 -2.46 13.16 -4.69
N LYS A 86 -2.56 12.03 -5.41
CA LYS A 86 -3.18 12.00 -6.75
C LYS A 86 -4.65 12.46 -6.70
N LEU A 87 -5.35 12.11 -5.62
CA LEU A 87 -6.72 12.55 -5.36
C LEU A 87 -6.83 14.06 -5.07
N ASP A 88 -5.88 14.63 -4.34
CA ASP A 88 -5.81 16.08 -4.08
C ASP A 88 -5.51 16.87 -5.36
N ILE A 89 -4.58 16.40 -6.18
CA ILE A 89 -4.29 16.99 -7.50
C ILE A 89 -5.51 16.94 -8.41
N ALA A 90 -6.25 15.82 -8.40
CA ALA A 90 -7.48 15.66 -9.17
C ALA A 90 -8.66 16.48 -8.61
N GLY A 91 -8.50 17.15 -7.46
CA GLY A 91 -9.55 17.92 -6.81
C GLY A 91 -10.66 17.07 -6.15
N VAL A 92 -10.42 15.77 -5.99
CA VAL A 92 -11.33 14.83 -5.31
C VAL A 92 -11.20 14.95 -3.80
N LEU A 93 -9.97 15.10 -3.32
CA LEU A 93 -9.67 15.49 -1.94
C LEU A 93 -9.11 16.91 -1.92
N SER A 94 -9.05 17.52 -0.73
CA SER A 94 -8.39 18.81 -0.54
C SER A 94 -7.50 18.72 0.70
N ARG A 95 -6.17 18.78 0.49
CA ARG A 95 -5.16 18.69 1.57
C ARG A 95 -5.46 17.56 2.57
N PRO A 96 -5.59 16.30 2.11
CA PRO A 96 -6.09 15.22 2.95
C PRO A 96 -5.22 14.94 4.18
N MET A 97 -3.90 14.97 4.02
CA MET A 97 -2.97 14.71 5.12
C MET A 97 -1.64 15.41 4.91
N CYS A 98 -1.09 15.96 5.98
CA CYS A 98 0.28 16.49 6.06
C CYS A 98 0.67 16.72 7.52
N ALA A 99 1.94 17.04 7.78
CA ALA A 99 2.42 17.37 9.13
C ALA A 99 2.04 18.82 9.57
N SER A 100 0.78 19.21 9.37
CA SER A 100 0.23 20.53 9.68
C SER A 100 -1.25 20.44 10.04
N ASP A 101 -1.74 21.38 10.85
CA ASP A 101 -3.16 21.56 11.17
C ASP A 101 -3.95 22.22 10.02
N GLU A 102 -3.28 22.60 8.94
CA GLU A 102 -3.91 23.04 7.69
C GLU A 102 -4.43 21.87 6.82
N CYS A 103 -4.03 20.63 7.12
CA CYS A 103 -4.54 19.44 6.45
C CYS A 103 -5.70 18.81 7.22
N VAL A 104 -6.56 18.06 6.53
CA VAL A 104 -7.69 17.36 7.16
C VAL A 104 -7.19 16.43 8.27
N VAL A 105 -6.12 15.67 8.01
CA VAL A 105 -5.43 14.86 9.01
C VAL A 105 -4.04 15.46 9.26
N ASP A 106 -3.81 15.92 10.50
CA ASP A 106 -2.51 16.38 10.98
C ASP A 106 -1.66 15.17 11.41
N THR A 107 -0.72 14.74 10.55
CA THR A 107 0.07 13.51 10.76
C THR A 107 1.13 13.63 11.86
N ARG A 108 1.23 14.77 12.55
CA ARG A 108 1.98 14.90 13.81
C ARG A 108 1.26 14.22 14.99
N ARG A 109 -0.01 13.84 14.80
CA ARG A 109 -0.85 13.17 15.80
C ARG A 109 -1.29 11.79 15.28
N PRO A 110 -1.56 10.82 16.18
CA PRO A 110 -2.11 9.54 15.77
C PRO A 110 -3.41 9.68 14.98
N PHE A 111 -3.62 8.82 14.01
CA PHE A 111 -4.85 8.69 13.24
C PHE A 111 -5.16 7.21 13.02
N ARG A 112 -6.43 6.90 12.79
CA ARG A 112 -6.89 5.55 12.48
C ARG A 112 -7.06 5.42 10.98
N VAL A 113 -6.58 4.30 10.43
CA VAL A 113 -6.90 3.86 9.07
C VAL A 113 -7.84 2.68 9.18
N SER A 114 -8.99 2.76 8.52
CA SER A 114 -9.96 1.67 8.39
C SER A 114 -10.06 1.29 6.92
N GLN A 115 -9.95 0.00 6.61
CA GLN A 115 -10.00 -0.50 5.23
C GLN A 115 -11.04 -1.59 5.11
N ARG A 116 -11.96 -1.41 4.17
CA ARG A 116 -13.01 -2.39 3.87
C ARG A 116 -12.80 -2.97 2.48
N PHE A 117 -12.52 -4.26 2.44
CA PHE A 117 -12.39 -5.03 1.21
C PHE A 117 -13.77 -5.33 0.64
N VAL A 118 -14.12 -4.69 -0.48
CA VAL A 118 -15.42 -4.79 -1.12
C VAL A 118 -15.38 -5.92 -2.14
N VAL A 119 -16.29 -6.88 -1.99
CA VAL A 119 -16.50 -7.95 -2.97
C VAL A 119 -17.81 -7.77 -3.72
N ASP A 120 -17.85 -8.22 -4.97
CA ASP A 120 -19.11 -8.31 -5.73
C ASP A 120 -19.91 -9.57 -5.35
N ALA A 121 -21.04 -9.80 -6.03
CA ALA A 121 -21.92 -10.92 -5.76
C ALA A 121 -21.28 -12.32 -5.97
N SER A 122 -20.17 -12.40 -6.71
CA SER A 122 -19.40 -13.64 -6.89
C SER A 122 -18.35 -13.86 -5.81
N GLY A 123 -18.22 -12.92 -4.86
CA GLY A 123 -17.16 -12.92 -3.87
C GLY A 123 -15.80 -12.49 -4.44
N THR A 124 -15.78 -11.81 -5.58
CA THR A 124 -14.55 -11.26 -6.19
C THR A 124 -14.28 -9.87 -5.63
N LEU A 125 -13.05 -9.58 -5.22
CA LEU A 125 -12.63 -8.27 -4.74
C LEU A 125 -12.69 -7.24 -5.88
N VAL A 126 -13.31 -6.09 -5.60
CA VAL A 126 -13.52 -5.03 -6.60
C VAL A 126 -13.07 -3.66 -6.13
N ALA A 127 -12.99 -3.43 -4.82
CA ALA A 127 -12.54 -2.17 -4.26
C ALA A 127 -12.00 -2.35 -2.85
N ILE A 128 -11.24 -1.36 -2.39
CA ILE A 128 -10.86 -1.17 -0.99
C ILE A 128 -11.36 0.23 -0.64
N GLU A 129 -12.33 0.31 0.27
CA GLU A 129 -12.76 1.58 0.82
C GLU A 129 -11.88 1.94 2.00
N ASN A 130 -11.26 3.12 1.92
CA ASN A 130 -10.33 3.62 2.92
C ASN A 130 -11.00 4.78 3.66
N GLU A 131 -10.96 4.73 4.99
CA GLU A 131 -11.28 5.87 5.85
C GLU A 131 -10.04 6.19 6.71
N VAL A 132 -9.62 7.45 6.69
CA VAL A 132 -8.56 7.96 7.55
C VAL A 132 -9.18 8.97 8.51
N ARG A 133 -9.02 8.73 9.81
CA ARG A 133 -9.74 9.45 10.85
C ARG A 133 -8.87 9.89 12.01
N GLN A 134 -9.02 11.15 12.38
CA GLN A 134 -8.66 11.72 13.67
C GLN A 134 -9.93 12.11 14.44
N VAL A 135 -9.79 12.46 15.72
CA VAL A 135 -10.92 12.71 16.63
C VAL A 135 -11.96 13.68 16.03
N ASN A 136 -11.50 14.76 15.37
CA ASN A 136 -12.36 15.83 14.86
C ASN A 136 -12.33 15.98 13.33
N ALA A 137 -11.66 15.08 12.61
CA ALA A 137 -11.49 15.21 11.18
C ALA A 137 -11.30 13.84 10.51
N SER A 138 -11.87 13.66 9.33
CA SER A 138 -11.72 12.43 8.56
C SER A 138 -11.87 12.71 7.07
N PHE A 139 -11.26 11.85 6.26
CA PHE A 139 -11.55 11.75 4.84
C PHE A 139 -11.65 10.28 4.45
N ALA A 140 -12.31 10.02 3.34
CA ALA A 140 -12.45 8.67 2.79
C ALA A 140 -12.19 8.67 1.29
N PHE A 141 -11.72 7.54 0.77
CA PHE A 141 -11.54 7.33 -0.65
C PHE A 141 -11.64 5.86 -1.02
N SER A 142 -12.22 5.60 -2.19
CA SER A 142 -12.22 4.26 -2.79
C SER A 142 -10.96 4.05 -3.62
N SER A 143 -10.44 2.83 -3.59
CA SER A 143 -9.40 2.41 -4.54
C SER A 143 -9.94 2.32 -5.97
N ALA A 144 -11.24 2.06 -6.16
CA ALA A 144 -11.87 1.69 -7.44
C ALA A 144 -12.58 2.84 -8.17
N ASP A 145 -12.01 4.04 -8.15
CA ASP A 145 -12.63 5.23 -8.76
C ASP A 145 -12.63 5.16 -10.30
N PRO A 146 -13.80 5.27 -10.97
CA PRO A 146 -13.94 5.05 -12.42
C PRO A 146 -13.23 6.06 -13.34
N GLY A 147 -12.47 7.02 -12.80
CA GLY A 147 -11.71 7.99 -13.59
C GLY A 147 -10.19 7.80 -13.62
N ILE A 148 -9.61 6.91 -12.79
CA ILE A 148 -8.15 6.87 -12.58
C ILE A 148 -7.66 5.43 -12.40
N GLY A 149 -6.96 4.92 -13.42
CA GLY A 149 -6.32 3.60 -13.41
C GLY A 149 -7.32 2.45 -13.51
N ASN A 150 -6.81 1.21 -13.56
CA ASN A 150 -7.59 -0.02 -13.63
C ASN A 150 -7.52 -0.83 -12.32
N MET A 151 -7.54 -0.12 -11.18
CA MET A 151 -7.41 -0.74 -9.85
C MET A 151 -8.43 -1.87 -9.63
N THR A 152 -9.68 -1.70 -10.07
CA THR A 152 -10.70 -2.75 -9.94
C THR A 152 -10.30 -4.05 -10.64
N GLU A 153 -9.71 -3.97 -11.83
CA GLU A 153 -9.21 -5.16 -12.56
C GLU A 153 -8.04 -5.81 -11.82
N TYR A 154 -7.14 -4.99 -11.27
CA TYR A 154 -6.02 -5.47 -10.46
C TYR A 154 -6.52 -6.23 -9.22
N LEU A 155 -7.46 -5.66 -8.48
CA LEU A 155 -8.07 -6.30 -7.32
C LEU A 155 -8.82 -7.59 -7.66
N ARG A 156 -9.46 -7.67 -8.85
CA ARG A 156 -10.11 -8.91 -9.30
C ARG A 156 -9.11 -10.04 -9.43
N GLY A 157 -7.98 -9.84 -10.10
CA GLY A 157 -6.96 -10.89 -10.23
C GLY A 157 -6.23 -11.23 -8.92
N MET A 158 -6.29 -10.37 -7.91
CA MET A 158 -5.77 -10.66 -6.57
C MET A 158 -6.74 -11.45 -5.69
N SER A 159 -7.98 -11.64 -6.13
CA SER A 159 -9.03 -12.24 -5.29
C SER A 159 -8.69 -13.65 -4.82
N GLY A 160 -7.97 -14.44 -5.62
CA GLY A 160 -7.51 -15.77 -5.21
C GLY A 160 -6.48 -15.70 -4.07
N ALA A 161 -5.47 -14.82 -4.19
CA ALA A 161 -4.41 -14.66 -3.20
C ALA A 161 -5.00 -14.28 -1.84
N MET A 162 -5.87 -13.27 -1.85
CA MET A 162 -6.53 -12.81 -0.63
C MET A 162 -7.45 -13.86 -0.01
N ARG A 163 -8.17 -14.64 -0.84
CA ARG A 163 -9.07 -15.69 -0.35
C ARG A 163 -8.31 -16.83 0.31
N ASP A 164 -7.18 -17.21 -0.27
CA ASP A 164 -6.41 -18.34 0.22
C ASP A 164 -5.56 -17.98 1.45
N GLY A 165 -5.40 -16.70 1.72
CA GLY A 165 -4.69 -16.16 2.86
C GLY A 165 -3.33 -15.60 2.47
N MET A 166 -3.06 -14.39 2.93
CA MET A 166 -1.80 -13.70 2.74
C MET A 166 -1.17 -13.40 4.11
N VAL A 167 0.14 -13.24 4.12
CA VAL A 167 0.88 -12.85 5.33
C VAL A 167 0.93 -11.33 5.40
N LEU A 168 0.54 -10.78 6.56
CA LEU A 168 0.69 -9.36 6.84
C LEU A 168 2.14 -9.03 7.20
N ALA A 169 2.72 -8.07 6.49
CA ALA A 169 4.07 -7.58 6.68
C ALA A 169 4.08 -6.08 7.00
N PHE A 170 5.10 -5.65 7.73
CA PHE A 170 5.32 -4.26 8.11
C PHE A 170 6.76 -3.89 7.86
N GLN A 171 6.99 -2.70 7.32
CA GLN A 171 8.34 -2.19 7.10
C GLN A 171 8.36 -0.67 7.20
N VAL A 172 9.52 -0.12 7.57
CA VAL A 172 9.84 1.28 7.33
C VAL A 172 11.17 1.32 6.62
N TRP A 173 11.18 1.97 5.47
CA TRP A 173 12.37 2.08 4.63
C TRP A 173 12.35 3.43 3.91
N GLY A 174 13.43 3.73 3.20
CA GLY A 174 13.53 4.93 2.40
C GLY A 174 14.96 5.17 1.99
N GLY A 175 15.21 6.34 1.43
CA GLY A 175 16.55 6.71 1.02
C GLY A 175 16.58 8.11 0.46
N ARG A 176 17.41 8.32 -0.57
CA ARG A 176 17.43 9.59 -1.31
C ARG A 176 16.14 9.75 -2.08
N TRP A 177 15.68 10.99 -2.25
CA TRP A 177 14.53 11.40 -3.06
C TRP A 177 14.15 10.47 -4.23
N ALA A 178 15.08 10.20 -5.13
CA ALA A 178 14.81 9.42 -6.35
C ALA A 178 14.33 7.97 -6.09
N LEU A 179 14.62 7.41 -4.91
CA LEU A 179 14.21 6.05 -4.54
C LEU A 179 12.71 5.95 -4.22
N THR A 180 12.11 7.04 -3.75
CA THR A 180 10.75 7.08 -3.19
C THR A 180 9.87 8.15 -3.84
N SER A 181 10.38 8.86 -4.84
CA SER A 181 9.62 9.91 -5.55
C SER A 181 8.33 9.39 -6.21
N TRP A 182 8.22 8.09 -6.46
CA TRP A 182 6.96 7.48 -6.92
C TRP A 182 5.83 7.60 -5.88
N LEU A 183 6.18 7.69 -4.59
CA LEU A 183 5.24 7.81 -3.47
C LEU A 183 4.85 9.26 -3.21
N ASP A 184 5.83 10.17 -3.10
CA ASP A 184 5.64 11.48 -2.47
C ASP A 184 6.08 12.70 -3.29
N ALA A 185 6.48 12.52 -4.56
CA ALA A 185 6.82 13.65 -5.43
C ALA A 185 5.59 14.35 -6.03
N TRP A 186 4.41 13.76 -5.90
CA TRP A 186 3.19 14.21 -6.58
C TRP A 186 2.37 15.13 -5.68
N THR A 187 2.89 16.29 -5.30
CA THR A 187 2.18 17.21 -4.42
C THR A 187 1.57 18.37 -5.19
N ARG A 188 0.33 18.75 -4.84
CA ARG A 188 -0.24 20.03 -5.29
C ARG A 188 0.46 21.22 -4.63
N ASP A 189 1.01 20.98 -3.44
CA ASP A 189 1.81 21.93 -2.68
C ASP A 189 3.30 21.51 -2.76
N PRO A 190 4.14 22.19 -3.56
CA PRO A 190 5.55 21.85 -3.74
C PRO A 190 6.38 22.00 -2.45
N LEU A 191 5.82 22.57 -1.38
CA LEU A 191 6.47 22.68 -0.08
C LEU A 191 6.28 21.44 0.81
N LEU A 192 5.40 20.49 0.44
CA LEU A 192 5.17 19.29 1.25
C LEU A 192 6.34 18.33 1.21
N CYS A 193 6.87 18.04 0.02
CA CYS A 193 8.06 17.23 -0.21
C CYS A 193 8.84 17.80 -1.41
N SER A 194 10.17 17.76 -1.37
CA SER A 194 11.03 18.45 -2.32
C SER A 194 12.24 17.62 -2.76
N PRO A 195 12.72 17.80 -4.02
CA PRO A 195 13.97 17.20 -4.47
C PRO A 195 15.14 17.55 -3.54
N GLY A 196 15.91 16.54 -3.15
CA GLY A 196 17.06 16.67 -2.25
C GLY A 196 16.79 16.19 -0.82
N GLU A 197 15.53 15.94 -0.47
CA GLU A 197 15.19 15.26 0.78
C GLU A 197 15.65 13.79 0.79
N SER A 198 15.80 13.25 1.99
CA SER A 198 16.20 11.87 2.21
C SER A 198 15.63 11.32 3.50
N CYS A 199 15.27 10.04 3.51
CA CYS A 199 14.81 9.36 4.71
C CYS A 199 15.92 9.23 5.76
N PRO A 200 15.77 9.78 6.97
CA PRO A 200 16.70 9.57 8.06
C PRO A 200 16.68 8.11 8.54
N GLU A 201 17.84 7.54 8.92
CA GLU A 201 17.92 6.21 9.54
C GLU A 201 17.13 6.12 10.86
N SER A 202 16.92 7.25 11.54
CA SER A 202 16.12 7.35 12.76
C SER A 202 14.60 7.35 12.51
N SER A 203 14.15 7.22 11.25
CA SER A 203 12.73 7.22 10.91
C SER A 203 12.02 6.05 11.57
N ARG A 204 10.82 6.33 12.07
CA ARG A 204 10.05 5.34 12.83
C ARG A 204 8.56 5.53 12.63
N VAL A 205 7.88 4.39 12.57
CA VAL A 205 6.41 4.27 12.56
C VAL A 205 6.00 3.35 13.70
N VAL A 206 4.83 3.61 14.28
CA VAL A 206 4.18 2.72 15.23
C VAL A 206 2.84 2.34 14.63
N TYR A 207 2.65 1.04 14.41
CA TYR A 207 1.35 0.46 14.11
C TYR A 207 0.78 -0.09 15.41
N SER A 208 -0.39 0.39 15.82
CA SER A 208 -1.06 -0.02 17.05
C SER A 208 -2.55 -0.23 16.79
N ASP A 209 -3.22 -0.90 17.74
CA ASP A 209 -4.67 -1.15 17.69
C ASP A 209 -5.13 -1.82 16.38
N ILE A 210 -4.30 -2.75 15.88
CA ILE A 210 -4.55 -3.50 14.65
C ILE A 210 -5.62 -4.55 14.94
N ALA A 211 -6.71 -4.48 14.18
CA ALA A 211 -7.78 -5.46 14.18
C ALA A 211 -8.09 -5.85 12.73
N ILE A 212 -8.28 -7.15 12.51
CA ILE A 212 -8.73 -7.71 11.24
C ILE A 212 -10.02 -8.47 11.57
N ASP A 213 -11.13 -7.86 11.19
CA ASP A 213 -12.45 -8.41 11.47
C ASP A 213 -13.07 -8.94 10.18
N SER A 214 -13.61 -10.16 10.23
CA SER A 214 -14.54 -10.60 9.21
C SER A 214 -15.83 -9.82 9.41
N LEU A 215 -16.20 -8.99 8.44
CA LEU A 215 -17.56 -8.45 8.36
C LEU A 215 -18.48 -9.56 7.85
N SER A 216 -18.72 -10.58 8.68
CA SER A 216 -19.80 -11.52 8.43
C SER A 216 -21.11 -10.75 8.42
N GLY A 217 -21.80 -10.75 7.29
CA GLY A 217 -23.23 -10.42 7.23
C GLY A 217 -24.05 -11.46 7.98
#